data_AF-A0A6G0MQH6-F1
#
_entry.id   AF-A0A6G0MQH6-F1
#
_cell.length_a   1.000
_cell.length_b   1.000
_cell.length_c   1.000
_cell.angle_alpha   90.00
_cell.angle_beta   90.00
_cell.angle_gamma   90.00
#
_symmetry.space_group_name_H-M   'P 1'
#
loop_
_entity.id
_entity.type
_entity.pdbx_description
1 polymer ?
#
loop_
_entity_poly.entity_id
_entity_poly.type
_entity_poly.pdbx_seq_one_letter_code
_entity_poly.pdbx_strand_id
1 'polypeptide(L)' 'MDAALVSDERLRVAFALSNLSGRAKSWAYTREATTPGCFASWSQLCEQLRAAFLPANYEYRQRSRFLACK' A
#
# COMPACT_ATOMS: atom_id res chain seq x y z
N MET A 1 21.10 1.29 -10.29
CA MET A 1 20.07 0.30 -10.66
C MET A 1 18.89 1.08 -11.18
N ASP A 2 18.83 1.26 -12.50
CA ASP A 2 17.66 1.82 -13.15
C ASP A 2 16.58 0.75 -13.09
N ALA A 3 15.57 0.97 -12.24
CA ALA A 3 14.37 0.14 -12.24
C ALA A 3 13.66 0.44 -13.56
N ALA A 4 14.03 -0.30 -14.61
CA ALA A 4 13.42 -0.25 -15.93
C ALA A 4 11.90 -0.23 -15.75
N LEU A 5 11.36 0.96 -16.03
CA LEU A 5 10.04 1.39 -15.64
C LEU A 5 9.01 0.41 -16.21
N VAL A 6 8.27 -0.25 -15.31
CA VAL A 6 6.96 -0.76 -15.68
C VAL A 6 6.09 0.48 -15.91
N SER A 7 6.14 1.01 -17.15
CA SER A 7 5.37 2.18 -17.58
C SER A 7 3.86 1.93 -17.52
N ASP A 8 3.48 0.65 -17.63
CA ASP A 8 2.11 0.21 -17.46
C ASP A 8 1.76 0.16 -15.96
N GLU A 9 0.94 1.12 -15.56
CA GLU A 9 0.53 1.26 -14.17
C GLU A 9 -0.21 0.03 -13.64
N ARG A 10 -0.95 -0.69 -14.49
CA ARG A 10 -1.67 -1.91 -14.10
C ARG A 10 -0.71 -3.06 -13.84
N LEU A 11 0.32 -3.23 -14.66
CA LEU A 11 1.37 -4.22 -14.41
C LEU A 11 2.12 -3.92 -13.11
N ARG A 12 2.39 -2.64 -12.83
CA ARG A 12 3.03 -2.22 -11.59
C ARG A 12 2.17 -2.54 -10.37
N VAL A 13 0.87 -2.26 -10.44
CA VAL A 13 -0.09 -2.59 -9.39
C VAL A 13 -0.21 -4.12 -9.21
N ALA A 14 -0.37 -4.89 -10.29
CA ALA A 14 -0.50 -6.34 -10.23
C ALA A 14 0.75 -6.99 -9.60
N PHE A 15 1.93 -6.51 -9.97
CA PHE A 15 3.19 -6.93 -9.36
C PHE A 15 3.26 -6.59 -7.86
N ALA A 16 2.83 -5.39 -7.47
CA ALA A 16 2.78 -5.01 -6.05
C ALA A 16 1.85 -5.92 -5.23
N LEU A 17 0.68 -6.23 -5.79
CA LEU A 17 -0.32 -7.09 -5.17
C LEU A 17 0.19 -8.54 -5.02
N SER A 18 0.94 -9.05 -6.01
CA SER A 18 1.50 -10.41 -5.95
C SER A 18 2.55 -10.58 -4.84
N ASN A 19 3.23 -9.48 -4.47
CA ASN A 19 4.21 -9.44 -3.37
C ASN A 19 3.57 -9.29 -1.98
N LEU A 20 2.26 -9.05 -1.88
CA LEU A 20 1.58 -9.01 -0.59
C LEU A 20 1.50 -10.41 0.03
N SER A 21 1.55 -10.46 1.36
CA SER A 21 1.46 -11.70 2.12
C SER A 21 0.55 -11.55 3.34
N GLY A 22 0.13 -12.68 3.91
CA GLY A 22 -0.69 -12.74 5.11
C GLY A 22 -1.95 -11.87 5.03
N ARG A 23 -2.17 -11.08 6.10
CA ARG A 23 -3.35 -10.20 6.23
C ARG A 23 -3.46 -9.17 5.11
N ALA A 24 -2.35 -8.66 4.59
CA ALA A 24 -2.36 -7.68 3.51
C ALA A 24 -2.88 -8.30 2.20
N LYS A 25 -2.48 -9.54 1.91
CA LYS A 25 -2.97 -10.28 0.73
C LYS A 25 -4.46 -10.58 0.84
N SER A 26 -4.93 -11.09 1.98
CA SER A 26 -6.35 -11.36 2.21
C SER A 26 -7.20 -10.09 2.08
N TRP A 27 -6.77 -9.00 2.70
CA TRP A 27 -7.44 -7.70 2.60
C TRP A 27 -7.53 -7.20 1.16
N ALA A 28 -6.43 -7.29 0.39
CA ALA A 28 -6.41 -6.81 -0.99
C ALA A 28 -7.39 -7.59 -1.88
N TYR A 29 -7.46 -8.91 -1.74
CA TYR A 29 -8.43 -9.73 -2.46
C TYR A 29 -9.87 -9.42 -2.08
N THR A 30 -10.18 -9.27 -0.79
CA THR A 30 -11.53 -8.89 -0.34
C THR A 30 -11.94 -7.55 -0.94
N ARG A 31 -11.01 -6.59 -0.98
CA ARG A 31 -11.27 -5.24 -1.49
C ARG A 31 -11.51 -5.24 -3.00
N GLU A 32 -10.69 -5.96 -3.75
CA GLU A 32 -10.89 -6.12 -5.21
C GLU A 32 -12.18 -6.88 -5.53
N ALA A 33 -12.58 -7.85 -4.71
CA ALA A 33 -13.83 -8.60 -4.88
C ALA A 33 -15.09 -7.75 -4.59
N THR A 34 -15.01 -6.81 -3.65
CA THR A 34 -16.13 -5.91 -3.31
C THR A 34 -16.19 -4.68 -4.20
N THR A 35 -15.04 -4.21 -4.69
CA THR A 35 -14.94 -3.06 -5.57
C THR A 35 -13.89 -3.36 -6.64
N PRO A 36 -14.31 -3.98 -7.77
CA PRO A 36 -13.41 -4.27 -8.87
C PRO A 36 -12.75 -3.00 -9.39
N GLY A 37 -11.44 -3.04 -9.63
CA GLY A 37 -10.66 -1.89 -10.07
C GLY A 37 -10.37 -0.88 -8.96
N CYS A 38 -10.50 -1.25 -7.68
CA CYS A 38 -10.15 -0.38 -6.56
C CYS A 38 -8.67 0.03 -6.55
N PHE A 39 -7.81 -0.73 -7.23
CA PHE A 39 -6.40 -0.42 -7.44
C PHE A 39 -6.14 0.02 -8.90
N ALA A 40 -6.76 1.11 -9.35
CA ALA A 40 -6.59 1.57 -10.73
C ALA A 40 -5.21 2.17 -11.02
N SER A 41 -4.55 2.68 -9.97
CA SER A 41 -3.26 3.37 -10.07
C SER A 41 -2.32 2.99 -8.91
N TRP A 42 -1.02 3.25 -9.08
CA TRP A 42 -0.05 3.04 -8.01
C TRP A 42 -0.32 3.96 -6.81
N SER A 43 -0.73 5.20 -7.06
CA SER A 43 -1.08 6.16 -5.99
C SER A 43 -2.28 5.66 -5.19
N GLN A 44 -3.31 5.16 -5.87
CA GLN A 44 -4.53 4.66 -5.23
C GLN A 44 -4.24 3.40 -4.40
N LEU A 45 -3.40 2.49 -4.89
CA LEU A 45 -2.91 1.36 -4.12
C LEU A 45 -2.19 1.80 -2.84
N CYS A 46 -1.26 2.76 -2.96
CA CYS A 46 -0.50 3.28 -1.82
C CYS A 46 -1.41 3.94 -0.78
N GLU A 47 -2.35 4.78 -1.20
CA GLU A 47 -3.31 5.44 -0.31
C GLU A 47 -4.19 4.44 0.41
N GLN A 48 -4.70 3.44 -0.31
CA GLN A 48 -5.57 2.43 0.27
C GLN A 48 -4.86 1.55 1.29
N LEU A 49 -3.61 1.15 1.02
CA LEU A 49 -2.79 0.41 1.97
C LEU A 49 -2.50 1.26 3.21
N ARG A 50 -2.16 2.54 3.03
CA ARG A 50 -1.96 3.47 4.15
C ARG A 50 -3.21 3.59 5.00
N ALA A 51 -4.37 3.82 4.40
CA ALA A 51 -5.63 3.97 5.12
C ALA A 51 -6.03 2.72 5.92
N ALA A 52 -5.73 1.52 5.41
CA ALA A 52 -6.10 0.28 6.08
C ALA A 52 -5.12 -0.16 7.18
N PHE A 53 -3.82 0.11 7.01
CA PHE A 53 -2.78 -0.44 7.88
C PHE A 53 -2.08 0.60 8.77
N LEU A 54 -2.18 1.90 8.46
CA LEU A 54 -1.63 2.92 9.34
C LEU A 54 -2.61 3.24 10.48
N PRO A 55 -2.12 3.35 11.72
CA PRO A 55 -2.91 3.91 12.82
C PRO A 55 -3.31 5.37 12.54
N ALA A 56 -4.46 5.80 13.03
CA ALA A 56 -4.96 7.18 12.87
C ALA A 56 -3.97 8.28 13.32
N ASN A 57 -3.12 7.99 14.30
CA ASN A 57 -2.11 8.93 14.82
C ASN A 57 -0.68 8.56 14.39
N TYR A 58 -0.52 7.91 13.24
CA TYR A 58 0.78 7.40 12.78
C TYR A 58 1.87 8.48 12.76
N GLU A 59 1.58 9.65 12.17
CA GLU A 59 2.53 10.76 12.07
C GLU A 59 2.99 11.27 13.44
N TYR A 60 2.05 11.46 14.37
CA TYR A 60 2.37 11.86 15.74
C TYR A 60 3.22 10.79 16.44
N ARG A 61 2.86 9.51 16.30
CA ARG A 61 3.61 8.39 16.89
C ARG A 61 5.02 8.29 16.32
N GLN A 62 5.20 8.52 15.01
CA GLN A 62 6.52 8.55 14.38
C GLN A 62 7.39 9.67 14.96
N ARG A 63 6.85 10.90 15.01
CA ARG A 63 7.56 12.07 15.55
C ARG A 63 7.91 11.90 17.03
N SER A 64 6.96 11.41 17.83
CA SER A 64 7.17 11.14 19.25
C SER A 64 8.26 10.09 19.48
N ARG A 65 8.26 8.98 18.73
CA ARG A 65 9.33 7.96 18.83
C ARG A 65 10.70 8.50 18.46
N PHE A 66 10.79 9.31 17.42
CA PHE A 66 12.05 9.93 17.02
C PHE A 66 12.61 10.83 18.13
N LEU A 67 11.76 11.66 18.73
CA LEU A 67 12.15 12.56 19.82
C LEU A 67 12.46 11.83 21.13
N ALA A 68 11.82 10.68 21.38
CA ALA A 68 12.06 9.85 22.55
C ALA A 68 13.38 9.05 22.48
N CYS A 69 14.01 8.98 21.31
CA CYS A 69 15.26 8.25 21.09
C CYS A 69 16.51 9.13 21.31
N LYS A 70 16.37 10.25 22.04
CA LYS A 70 17.43 11.19 22.42
C LYS A 70 17.71 11.09 23.92
#